data_AF-A0A964P8W1-F1
#
_entry.id   AF-A0A964P8W1-F1
#
_cell.length_a   1.000
_cell.length_b   1.000
_cell.length_c   1.000
_cell.angle_alpha   90.00
_cell.angle_beta   90.00
_cell.angle_gamma   90.00
#
_symmetry.space_group_name_H-M   'P 1'
#
loop_
_entity.id
_entity.type
_entity.pdbx_description
1 polymer ?
#
loop_
_entity_poly.entity_id
_entity_poly.type
_entity_poly.pdbx_seq_one_letter_code
_entity_poly.pdbx_strand_id
1 'polypeptide(L)'
;MKKWLRRILIATALVALTLGVLYEMATHVGRGWLRGEAFFEGRPTSYWRPHCDEWLTRFETPEKATRYIPPGLAVPILDDHEHVGWASLPPPSRPPTFWSKLLDRFRPEEEHWKIYWPPKVLLGFPGAEPVLEELVQEEKYRVIAERALRYNKFYRVSGGPTLMLSR
;
A
#
# COMPACT_ATOMS: atom_id res chain seq x y z
N MET A 1 5.52 -42.25 -21.25
CA MET A 1 4.35 -41.42 -20.91
C MET A 1 3.38 -41.34 -22.07
N LYS A 2 2.07 -41.45 -21.84
CA LYS A 2 1.07 -41.31 -22.92
C LYS A 2 1.12 -39.89 -23.50
N LYS A 3 1.02 -39.76 -24.83
CA LYS A 3 1.14 -38.46 -25.55
C LYS A 3 0.16 -37.40 -25.05
N TRP A 4 -1.03 -37.81 -24.60
CA TRP A 4 -2.04 -36.90 -24.04
C TRP A 4 -1.65 -36.34 -22.66
N LEU A 5 -1.01 -37.13 -21.79
CA LEU A 5 -0.53 -36.67 -20.49
C LEU A 5 0.54 -35.58 -20.66
N ARG A 6 1.46 -35.75 -21.61
CA ARG A 6 2.47 -34.74 -21.93
C ARG A 6 1.84 -33.42 -22.35
N ARG A 7 0.76 -33.46 -23.15
CA ARG A 7 0.03 -32.25 -23.60
C ARG A 7 -0.65 -31.54 -22.42
N ILE A 8 -1.28 -32.29 -21.51
CA ILE A 8 -1.90 -31.72 -20.30
C ILE A 8 -0.84 -31.01 -19.45
N LEU A 9 0.28 -31.68 -19.16
CA LEU A 9 1.35 -31.08 -18.34
C LEU A 9 1.91 -29.80 -18.97
N ILE A 10 2.12 -29.78 -20.29
CA ILE A 10 2.57 -28.57 -21.00
C ILE A 10 1.52 -27.46 -20.88
N ALA A 11 0.24 -27.76 -21.11
CA ALA A 11 -0.83 -26.77 -20.98
C ALA A 11 -0.93 -26.21 -19.55
N THR A 12 -0.87 -27.06 -18.53
CA THR A 12 -0.87 -26.64 -17.12
C THR A 12 0.35 -25.76 -16.80
N ALA A 13 1.54 -26.13 -17.27
CA ALA A 13 2.75 -25.34 -17.07
C ALA A 13 2.64 -23.96 -17.72
N LEU A 14 2.09 -23.88 -18.94
CA LEU A 14 1.87 -22.60 -19.62
C LEU A 14 0.87 -21.72 -18.86
N VAL A 15 -0.24 -22.28 -18.39
CA VAL A 15 -1.23 -21.54 -17.58
C VAL A 15 -0.59 -21.02 -16.29
N ALA A 16 0.15 -21.86 -15.57
CA ALA A 16 0.84 -21.46 -14.35
C ALA A 16 1.87 -20.35 -14.61
N LEU A 17 2.62 -20.43 -15.71
CA LEU A 17 3.57 -19.41 -16.13
C LEU A 17 2.86 -18.09 -16.45
N THR A 18 1.78 -18.12 -17.23
CA THR A 18 1.00 -16.93 -17.57
C THR A 18 0.43 -16.27 -16.30
N LEU A 19 -0.14 -17.04 -15.38
CA LEU A 19 -0.62 -16.51 -14.10
C LEU A 19 0.51 -15.91 -13.26
N GLY A 20 1.68 -16.55 -13.22
CA GLY A 20 2.86 -16.03 -12.52
C GLY A 20 3.35 -14.70 -13.11
N VAL A 21 3.37 -14.58 -14.44
CA VAL A 21 3.75 -13.32 -15.12
C VAL A 21 2.74 -12.22 -14.84
N LEU A 22 1.44 -12.49 -14.95
CA LEU A 22 0.39 -11.51 -14.65
C LEU A 22 0.43 -11.07 -13.19
N TYR A 23 0.68 -12.01 -12.27
CA TYR A 23 0.87 -11.71 -10.86
C TYR A 23 2.07 -10.79 -10.63
N GLU A 24 3.22 -11.09 -11.25
CA GLU A 24 4.41 -10.26 -11.12
C GLU A 24 4.20 -8.86 -11.70
N MET A 25 3.53 -8.74 -12.85
CA MET A 25 3.21 -7.44 -13.46
C MET A 25 2.30 -6.59 -12.57
N ALA A 26 1.33 -7.19 -11.90
CA ALA A 26 0.42 -6.48 -11.02
C ALA A 26 1.04 -6.15 -9.65
N THR A 27 1.94 -6.99 -9.14
CA THR A 27 2.37 -6.95 -7.74
C THR A 27 3.80 -6.50 -7.52
N HIS A 28 4.67 -6.64 -8.53
CA HIS A 28 6.10 -6.36 -8.48
C HIS A 28 6.88 -7.15 -7.42
N VAL A 29 6.28 -8.16 -6.80
CA VAL A 29 6.82 -8.84 -5.61
C VAL A 29 8.17 -9.52 -5.90
N GLY A 30 8.27 -10.26 -7.00
CA GLY A 30 9.49 -10.95 -7.40
C GLY A 30 10.63 -9.97 -7.70
N ARG A 31 10.35 -8.90 -8.43
CA ARG A 31 11.32 -7.82 -8.68
C ARG A 31 11.75 -7.12 -7.40
N GLY A 32 10.81 -6.82 -6.51
CA GLY A 32 11.09 -6.22 -5.20
C GLY A 32 12.02 -7.10 -4.37
N TRP A 33 11.74 -8.41 -4.32
CA TRP A 33 12.59 -9.39 -3.61
C TRP A 33 14.00 -9.46 -4.19
N LEU A 34 14.12 -9.51 -5.52
CA LEU A 34 15.42 -9.56 -6.21
C LEU A 34 16.26 -8.29 -6.03
N ARG A 35 15.61 -7.15 -5.84
CA ARG A 35 16.26 -5.85 -5.61
C ARG A 35 16.50 -5.55 -4.13
N GLY A 36 16.00 -6.38 -3.22
CA GLY A 36 16.05 -6.11 -1.79
C GLY A 36 15.21 -4.91 -1.36
N GLU A 37 14.12 -4.62 -2.08
CA GLU A 37 13.21 -3.52 -1.73
C GLU A 37 12.43 -3.84 -0.44
N ALA A 38 12.10 -2.78 0.31
CA ALA A 38 11.20 -2.83 1.43
C ALA A 38 9.77 -3.19 1.02
N PHE A 39 9.02 -3.82 1.93
CA PHE A 39 7.64 -4.26 1.70
C PHE A 39 6.67 -3.68 2.73
N PHE A 40 5.48 -3.29 2.27
CA PHE A 40 4.34 -2.92 3.09
C PHE A 40 3.07 -3.58 2.52
N GLU A 41 2.26 -4.23 3.37
CA GLU A 41 1.10 -5.06 2.97
C GLU A 41 1.42 -6.12 1.89
N GLY A 42 2.66 -6.63 1.89
CA GLY A 42 3.13 -7.60 0.88
C GLY A 42 3.37 -6.99 -0.51
N ARG A 43 3.50 -5.66 -0.60
CA ARG A 43 3.83 -4.91 -1.82
C ARG A 43 5.18 -4.19 -1.65
N PRO A 44 6.08 -4.27 -2.62
CA PRO A 44 7.40 -3.66 -2.51
C PRO A 44 7.36 -2.15 -2.76
N THR A 45 8.42 -1.41 -2.43
CA THR A 45 8.51 0.04 -2.67
C THR A 45 8.25 0.43 -4.13
N SER A 46 8.72 -0.35 -5.11
CA SER A 46 8.43 -0.12 -6.54
C SER A 46 6.95 -0.16 -6.90
N TYR A 47 6.14 -0.94 -6.17
CA TYR A 47 4.68 -0.92 -6.34
C TYR A 47 4.08 0.40 -5.84
N TRP A 48 4.60 0.96 -4.75
CA TRP A 48 4.06 2.18 -4.14
C TRP A 48 4.43 3.46 -4.90
N ARG A 49 5.58 3.49 -5.59
CA ARG A 49 6.05 4.66 -6.35
C ARG A 49 5.02 5.19 -7.36
N PRO A 50 4.45 4.39 -8.29
CA PRO A 50 3.41 4.88 -9.20
C PRO A 50 2.18 5.46 -8.50
N HIS A 51 1.79 4.90 -7.35
CA HIS A 51 0.67 5.42 -6.56
C HIS A 51 1.00 6.75 -5.89
N CYS A 52 2.23 6.92 -5.41
CA CYS A 52 2.71 8.20 -4.90
C CYS A 52 2.82 9.24 -6.02
N ASP A 53 3.24 8.83 -7.21
CA ASP A 53 3.27 9.67 -8.41
C ASP A 53 1.88 10.16 -8.79
N GLU A 54 0.93 9.24 -8.91
CA GLU A 54 -0.47 9.56 -9.21
C GLU A 54 -1.09 10.48 -8.14
N TRP A 55 -0.69 10.33 -6.88
CA TRP A 55 -1.10 11.24 -5.82
C TRP A 55 -0.50 12.64 -6.01
N LEU A 56 0.81 12.72 -6.22
CA LEU A 56 1.53 13.98 -6.38
C LEU A 56 1.09 14.77 -7.61
N THR A 57 0.76 14.11 -8.73
CA THR A 57 0.31 14.79 -9.96
C THR A 57 -1.01 15.53 -9.81
N ARG A 58 -1.79 15.24 -8.75
CA ARG A 58 -3.05 15.94 -8.44
C ARG A 58 -2.82 17.29 -7.76
N PHE A 59 -1.60 17.55 -7.30
CA PHE A 59 -1.26 18.77 -6.59
C PHE A 59 -0.15 19.51 -7.34
N GLU A 60 -0.19 20.83 -7.27
CA GLU A 60 0.86 21.65 -7.89
C GLU A 60 2.22 21.44 -7.21
N THR A 61 2.22 21.16 -5.90
CA THR A 61 3.45 20.95 -5.13
C THR A 61 3.29 19.80 -4.12
N PRO A 62 4.39 19.11 -3.75
CA PRO A 62 4.37 18.08 -2.71
C PRO A 62 3.85 18.59 -1.35
N GLU A 63 4.10 19.86 -1.01
CA GLU A 63 3.62 20.47 0.22
C GLU A 63 2.08 20.57 0.23
N LYS A 64 1.46 20.96 -0.90
CA LYS A 64 0.00 20.93 -1.03
C LYS A 64 -0.54 19.52 -0.89
N ALA A 65 0.13 18.52 -1.47
CA ALA A 65 -0.24 17.11 -1.33
C ALA A 65 -0.21 16.64 0.12
N THR A 66 0.75 17.11 0.92
CA THR A 66 0.76 16.79 2.36
C THR A 66 -0.40 17.45 3.09
N ARG A 67 -0.71 18.73 2.81
CA ARG A 67 -1.75 19.50 3.50
C ARG A 67 -3.17 19.06 3.15
N TYR A 68 -3.33 18.28 2.08
CA TYR A 68 -4.63 17.77 1.69
C TYR A 68 -5.16 16.79 2.75
N ILE A 69 -6.34 17.09 3.27
CA ILE A 69 -7.10 16.22 4.16
C ILE A 69 -8.29 15.70 3.36
N PRO A 70 -8.33 14.39 3.03
CA PRO A 70 -9.48 13.79 2.38
C PRO A 70 -10.77 14.04 3.19
N PRO A 71 -11.90 14.30 2.53
CA PRO A 71 -13.17 14.39 3.22
C PRO A 71 -13.46 13.07 3.96
N GLY A 72 -13.73 13.18 5.26
CA GLY A 72 -13.98 12.03 6.14
C GLY A 72 -12.72 11.36 6.73
N LEU A 73 -11.50 11.79 6.35
CA LEU A 73 -10.27 11.35 7.01
C LEU A 73 -9.95 12.27 8.18
N ALA A 74 -10.07 11.75 9.40
CA ALA A 74 -9.48 12.36 10.58
C ALA A 74 -8.05 11.82 10.74
N VAL A 75 -7.08 12.52 10.17
CA VAL A 75 -5.67 12.32 10.48
C VAL A 75 -5.31 13.10 11.74
N PRO A 76 -4.44 12.57 12.62
CA PRO A 76 -3.91 13.37 13.72
C PRO A 76 -3.23 14.61 13.12
N ILE A 77 -3.71 15.81 13.46
CA ILE A 77 -3.06 17.04 13.04
C ILE A 77 -1.79 17.16 13.90
N LEU A 78 -0.62 16.93 13.29
CA LEU A 78 0.68 17.23 13.89
C LEU A 78 0.90 18.76 13.81
N ASP A 79 0.13 19.53 14.56
CA ASP A 79 0.50 20.90 14.93
C ASP A 79 0.96 20.88 16.40
N ASP A 80 1.91 21.76 16.73
CA ASP A 80 2.51 21.91 18.06
C ASP A 80 1.51 22.32 19.16
N HIS A 81 0.24 22.57 18.79
CA HIS A 81 -0.84 22.85 19.71
C HIS A 81 -1.93 21.79 19.57
N GLU A 82 -2.03 20.99 20.63
CA GLU A 82 -3.03 19.97 20.93
C GLU A 82 -4.34 20.13 20.14
N HIS A 83 -4.72 19.12 19.36
CA HIS A 83 -6.07 18.55 19.35
C HIS A 83 -6.06 17.11 18.76
N VAL A 84 -6.51 16.17 19.59
CA VAL A 84 -6.62 14.74 19.30
C VAL A 84 -8.01 14.47 18.73
N GLY A 85 -8.13 14.50 17.40
CA GLY A 85 -9.34 14.09 16.69
C GLY A 85 -9.36 12.57 16.46
N TRP A 86 -10.50 11.93 16.70
CA TRP A 86 -10.70 10.49 16.53
C TRP A 86 -10.80 10.10 15.06
N ALA A 87 -10.14 9.00 14.69
CA ALA A 87 -10.17 8.44 13.34
C ALA A 87 -11.54 7.85 13.01
N SER A 88 -12.25 8.42 12.03
CA SER A 88 -13.14 7.64 11.19
C SER A 88 -12.26 6.81 10.26
N LEU A 89 -11.79 5.66 10.75
CA LEU A 89 -11.25 4.62 9.87
C LEU A 89 -12.32 4.33 8.79
N PRO A 90 -11.93 4.01 7.54
CA PRO A 90 -12.89 3.41 6.62
C PRO A 90 -13.61 2.28 7.37
N PRO A 91 -14.95 2.13 7.20
CA PRO A 91 -15.72 1.15 7.95
C PRO A 91 -15.01 -0.19 7.89
N PRO A 92 -14.84 -0.90 9.02
CA PRO A 92 -14.09 -2.14 9.06
C PRO A 92 -14.65 -3.05 7.98
N SER A 93 -13.85 -3.28 6.93
CA SER A 93 -14.21 -4.21 5.88
C SER A 93 -14.37 -5.58 6.55
N ARG A 94 -15.43 -6.32 6.16
CA ARG A 94 -15.73 -7.65 6.71
C ARG A 94 -14.45 -8.49 6.77
N PRO A 95 -14.21 -9.25 7.86
CA PRO A 95 -12.98 -10.02 8.01
C PRO A 95 -12.77 -10.86 6.74
N PRO A 96 -11.68 -10.60 6.00
CA PRO A 96 -11.54 -11.16 4.67
C PRO A 96 -11.33 -12.68 4.78
N THR A 97 -12.17 -13.44 4.08
CA THR A 97 -12.01 -14.89 3.95
C THR A 97 -10.71 -15.20 3.21
N PHE A 98 -10.23 -16.44 3.29
CA PHE A 98 -9.07 -16.89 2.49
C PHE A 98 -9.22 -16.52 1.01
N TRP A 99 -10.42 -16.71 0.44
CA TRP A 99 -10.71 -16.37 -0.94
C TRP A 99 -10.76 -14.87 -1.20
N SER A 100 -11.26 -14.05 -0.28
CA SER A 100 -11.23 -12.60 -0.48
C SER A 100 -9.82 -12.03 -0.29
N LYS A 101 -8.98 -12.59 0.59
CA LYS A 101 -7.54 -12.24 0.65
C LYS A 101 -6.82 -12.61 -0.65
N LEU A 102 -7.14 -13.78 -1.21
CA LEU A 102 -6.61 -14.22 -2.48
C LEU A 102 -7.09 -13.30 -3.61
N LEU A 103 -8.39 -13.01 -3.67
CA LEU A 103 -8.99 -12.17 -4.70
C LEU A 103 -8.59 -10.70 -4.58
N ASP A 104 -8.55 -10.09 -3.40
CA ASP A 104 -8.07 -8.72 -3.18
C ASP A 104 -6.62 -8.53 -3.64
N ARG A 105 -5.81 -9.59 -3.56
CA ARG A 105 -4.45 -9.57 -4.11
C ARG A 105 -4.44 -9.45 -5.64
N PHE A 106 -5.50 -9.89 -6.33
CA PHE A 106 -5.71 -9.79 -7.79
C PHE A 106 -6.72 -8.71 -8.21
N ARG A 107 -7.52 -8.17 -7.29
CA ARG A 107 -8.55 -7.18 -7.58
C ARG A 107 -7.86 -5.83 -7.76
N PRO A 108 -8.03 -5.13 -8.88
CA PRO A 108 -7.71 -3.72 -8.94
C PRO A 108 -8.59 -3.04 -7.90
N GLU A 109 -7.96 -2.61 -6.80
CA GLU A 109 -8.58 -1.90 -5.70
C GLU A 109 -9.54 -0.81 -6.27
N GLU A 110 -10.84 -0.91 -5.96
CA GLU A 110 -11.93 -0.16 -6.61
C GLU A 110 -11.63 1.35 -6.72
N GLU A 111 -11.80 1.94 -7.91
CA GLU A 111 -11.27 3.26 -8.31
C GLU A 111 -11.76 4.46 -7.48
N HIS A 112 -12.93 4.38 -6.85
CA HIS A 112 -13.61 5.57 -6.33
C HIS A 112 -12.90 6.21 -5.13
N TRP A 113 -12.32 5.40 -4.25
CA TRP A 113 -11.64 5.90 -3.04
C TRP A 113 -10.21 6.36 -3.35
N LYS A 114 -9.56 5.80 -4.39
CA LYS A 114 -8.24 6.26 -4.86
C LYS A 114 -8.25 7.71 -5.32
N ILE A 115 -9.38 8.24 -5.79
CA ILE A 115 -9.49 9.62 -6.27
C ILE A 115 -9.29 10.63 -5.13
N TYR A 116 -9.76 10.31 -3.92
CA TYR A 116 -9.77 11.25 -2.81
C TYR A 116 -8.76 10.92 -1.71
N TRP A 117 -8.19 9.72 -1.68
CA TRP A 117 -7.35 9.28 -0.57
C TRP A 117 -5.88 9.13 -0.98
N PRO A 118 -4.94 9.52 -0.11
CA PRO A 118 -3.53 9.23 -0.33
C PRO A 118 -3.30 7.72 -0.31
N PRO A 119 -2.26 7.23 -1.02
CA PRO A 119 -1.80 5.86 -0.89
C PRO A 119 -1.63 5.45 0.57
N LYS A 120 -2.06 4.23 0.94
CA LYS A 120 -2.01 3.73 2.33
C LYS A 120 -0.64 3.90 3.00
N VAL A 121 0.43 3.72 2.23
CA VAL A 121 1.80 3.93 2.72
C VAL A 121 2.03 5.35 3.26
N LEU A 122 1.44 6.37 2.63
CA LEU A 122 1.57 7.77 3.04
C LEU A 122 0.69 8.15 4.25
N LEU A 123 -0.22 7.27 4.65
CA LEU A 123 -0.98 7.43 5.90
C LEU A 123 -0.15 7.09 7.13
N GLY A 124 1.04 6.50 6.96
CA GLY A 124 1.94 6.17 8.05
C GLY A 124 1.46 4.99 8.90
N PHE A 125 0.70 4.06 8.33
CA PHE A 125 0.25 2.88 9.07
C PHE A 125 1.42 2.04 9.62
N PRO A 126 1.22 1.28 10.71
CA PRO A 126 2.24 0.38 11.24
C PRO A 126 2.73 -0.62 10.18
N GLY A 127 4.05 -0.78 10.05
CA GLY A 127 4.68 -1.64 9.05
C GLY A 127 5.05 -0.92 7.74
N ALA A 128 4.62 0.32 7.53
CA ALA A 128 4.96 1.12 6.35
C ALA A 128 6.36 1.75 6.44
N GLU A 129 6.99 1.76 7.61
CA GLU A 129 8.26 2.44 7.91
C GLU A 129 9.36 2.08 6.91
N PRO A 130 9.65 0.80 6.61
CA PRO A 130 10.76 0.46 5.72
C PRO A 130 10.56 1.01 4.30
N VAL A 131 9.31 0.98 3.81
CA VAL A 131 8.98 1.55 2.49
C VAL A 131 9.11 3.07 2.50
N LEU A 132 8.66 3.72 3.58
CA LEU A 132 8.78 5.16 3.72
C LEU A 132 10.25 5.60 3.83
N GLU A 133 11.10 4.87 4.53
CA GLU A 133 12.53 5.13 4.63
C GLU A 133 13.24 5.06 3.27
N GLU A 134 12.85 4.11 2.41
CA GLU A 134 13.34 4.07 1.03
C GLU A 134 12.82 5.25 0.21
N LEU A 135 11.53 5.60 0.33
CA LEU A 135 10.94 6.73 -0.39
C LEU A 135 11.58 8.08 0.01
N VAL A 136 12.00 8.25 1.27
CA VAL A 136 12.69 9.47 1.75
C VAL A 136 14.00 9.72 1.02
N GLN A 137 14.67 8.67 0.54
CA GLN A 137 15.92 8.80 -0.21
C GLN A 137 15.71 9.49 -1.57
N GLU A 138 14.48 9.45 -2.10
CA GLU A 138 14.13 10.06 -3.37
C GLU A 138 13.57 11.47 -3.13
N GLU A 139 14.25 12.50 -3.66
CA GLU A 139 13.91 13.91 -3.40
C GLU A 139 12.45 14.26 -3.73
N LYS A 140 11.90 13.64 -4.78
CA LYS A 140 10.49 13.77 -5.18
C LYS A 140 9.50 13.39 -4.08
N TYR A 141 9.79 12.35 -3.29
CA TYR A 141 8.89 11.83 -2.27
C TYR A 141 9.28 12.25 -0.85
N ARG A 142 10.46 12.85 -0.66
CA ARG A 142 11.02 13.18 0.66
C ARG A 142 9.99 13.85 1.59
N VAL A 143 9.38 14.94 1.15
CA VAL A 143 8.43 15.74 1.95
C VAL A 143 7.21 14.92 2.39
N ILE A 144 6.61 14.14 1.49
CA ILE A 144 5.43 13.32 1.79
C ILE A 144 5.79 12.11 2.67
N ALA A 145 6.95 11.49 2.44
CA ALA A 145 7.39 10.31 3.16
C ALA A 145 7.84 10.66 4.59
N GLU A 146 8.54 11.77 4.80
CA GLU A 146 8.91 12.27 6.13
C GLU A 146 7.67 12.58 6.99
N ARG A 147 6.63 13.16 6.39
CA ARG A 147 5.36 13.38 7.10
C ARG A 147 4.69 12.06 7.48
N ALA A 148 4.65 11.10 6.56
CA ALA A 148 4.10 9.77 6.84
C ALA A 148 4.88 9.04 7.95
N LEU A 149 6.21 9.20 8.01
CA LEU A 149 7.04 8.68 9.12
C LEU A 149 6.68 9.33 10.46
N ARG A 150 6.37 10.64 10.48
CA ARG A 150 5.87 11.31 11.70
C ARG A 150 4.52 10.74 12.14
N TYR A 151 3.60 10.48 11.21
CA TYR A 151 2.33 9.80 11.51
C TYR A 151 2.55 8.40 12.06
N ASN A 152 3.46 7.64 11.45
CA ASN A 152 3.79 6.32 11.93
C ASN A 152 4.32 6.33 13.38
N LYS A 153 5.25 7.24 13.68
CA LYS A 153 5.75 7.43 15.05
C LYS A 153 4.62 7.76 16.03
N PHE A 154 3.68 8.62 15.62
CA PHE A 154 2.50 8.93 16.40
C PHE A 154 1.66 7.69 16.68
N TYR A 155 1.35 6.85 15.68
CA TYR A 155 0.61 5.60 15.88
C TYR A 155 1.32 4.62 16.79
N ARG A 156 2.65 4.55 16.76
CA ARG A 156 3.43 3.68 17.67
C ARG A 156 3.35 4.15 19.12
N VAL A 157 3.41 5.47 19.36
CA VAL A 157 3.41 6.05 20.72
C VAL A 157 2.01 6.06 21.34
N SER A 158 0.98 6.36 20.55
CA SER A 158 -0.41 6.46 21.01
C SER A 158 -1.09 5.10 21.23
N GLY A 159 -0.36 3.98 21.06
CA GLY A 159 -0.92 2.64 21.04
C GLY A 159 -1.70 2.30 19.77
N GLY A 160 -1.85 3.29 18.86
CA GLY A 160 -2.60 3.23 17.61
C GLY A 160 -4.05 2.79 17.81
N PRO A 161 -4.88 2.81 16.77
CA PRO A 161 -5.91 1.79 16.69
C PRO A 161 -5.15 0.47 16.70
N THR A 162 -5.14 -0.23 17.84
CA THR A 162 -4.77 -1.63 17.89
C THR A 162 -5.74 -2.33 16.96
N LEU A 163 -5.40 -2.39 15.67
CA LEU A 163 -6.06 -3.26 14.72
C LEU A 163 -5.88 -4.63 15.36
N MET A 164 -6.95 -5.14 15.97
CA MET A 164 -7.10 -6.54 16.29
C MET A 164 -7.00 -7.29 14.97
N LEU A 165 -5.77 -7.49 14.49
CA LEU A 165 -5.44 -8.50 13.51
C LEU A 165 -5.61 -9.82 14.26
N SER A 166 -6.85 -10.30 14.30
CA SER A 166 -7.20 -11.61 14.81
C SER A 166 -6.28 -12.63 14.12
N ARG A 167 -5.54 -13.38 14.93
CA ARG A 167 -4.84 -14.59 14.52
C ARG A 167 -5.80 -15.57 13.88
#